data_AF-A0A2A6LY48-F1
#
_entry.id   AF-A0A2A6LY48-F1
#
_cell.length_a   1.000
_cell.length_b   1.000
_cell.length_c   1.000
_cell.angle_alpha   90.00
_cell.angle_beta   90.00
_cell.angle_gamma   90.00
#
_symmetry.space_group_name_H-M   'P 1'
#
loop_
_entity.id
_entity.type
_entity.pdbx_description
1 polymer ?
#
loop_
_entity_poly.entity_id
_entity_poly.type
_entity_poly.pdbx_seq_one_letter_code
_entity_poly.pdbx_strand_id
1 'polypeptide(L)'
;MNRVETATDHRIFALERRIRELAEFSDSQTRRIRQLESDLAEAQAQPTPEESPFSGRRSVKEIISDVLRGYPGITWDDVVGARRSRRIIRPRHACMKAVYEERKDLSLPAMGRIFRRDHTAVLHAVRKETA
;
A
#
# COMPACT_ATOMS: atom_id res chain seq x y z
N MET A 1 4.38 16.13 76.50
CA MET A 1 4.73 15.14 75.45
C MET A 1 3.55 14.82 74.54
N ASN A 2 2.66 15.78 74.26
CA ASN A 2 1.28 15.50 73.85
C ASN A 2 0.76 16.61 72.91
N ARG A 3 -0.10 16.24 71.95
CA ARG A 3 -0.74 17.03 70.86
C ARG A 3 0.03 17.22 69.54
N VAL A 4 1.30 17.62 69.55
CA VAL A 4 2.02 17.90 68.29
C VAL A 4 2.42 16.60 67.57
N GLU A 5 2.86 15.58 68.31
CA GLU A 5 3.08 14.22 67.77
C GLU A 5 1.81 13.63 67.18
N THR A 6 0.70 13.66 67.92
CA THR A 6 -0.58 13.14 67.43
C THR A 6 -1.06 13.83 66.16
N ALA A 7 -0.94 15.15 66.04
CA ALA A 7 -1.35 15.88 64.84
C ALA A 7 -0.47 15.54 63.62
N THR A 8 0.81 15.29 63.85
CA THR A 8 1.77 14.90 62.82
C THR A 8 1.51 13.47 62.35
N ASP A 9 1.24 12.54 63.28
CA ASP A 9 0.89 11.15 62.99
C ASP A 9 -0.40 11.04 62.17
N HIS A 10 -1.42 11.85 62.51
CA HIS A 10 -2.66 11.91 61.73
C HIS A 10 -2.42 12.42 60.30
N ARG A 11 -1.51 13.39 60.13
CA ARG A 11 -1.16 13.95 58.82
C ARG A 11 -0.34 12.95 57.98
N ILE A 12 0.57 12.21 58.60
CA ILE A 12 1.32 11.12 57.97
C ILE A 12 0.35 10.03 57.52
N PHE A 13 -0.55 9.57 58.39
CA PHE A 13 -1.55 8.55 58.06
C PHE A 13 -2.46 8.99 56.90
N ALA A 14 -2.88 10.26 56.89
CA ALA A 14 -3.66 10.83 55.80
C ALA A 14 -2.89 10.84 54.47
N LEU A 15 -1.60 11.18 54.49
CA LEU A 15 -0.75 11.17 53.29
C LEU A 15 -0.47 9.75 52.79
N GLU A 16 -0.17 8.80 53.66
CA GLU A 16 0.03 7.39 53.30
C GLU A 16 -1.23 6.76 52.71
N ARG A 17 -2.40 7.10 53.26
CA ARG A 17 -3.69 6.72 52.68
C ARG A 17 -3.84 7.31 51.28
N ARG A 18 -3.52 8.59 51.10
CA ARG A 18 -3.64 9.26 49.79
C ARG A 18 -2.68 8.68 48.75
N ILE A 19 -1.46 8.32 49.15
CA ILE A 19 -0.48 7.65 48.28
C ILE A 19 -1.01 6.29 47.82
N ARG A 20 -1.61 5.50 48.72
CA ARG A 20 -2.24 4.22 48.36
C ARG A 20 -3.39 4.40 47.37
N GLU A 21 -4.30 5.35 47.65
CA GLU A 21 -5.42 5.66 46.74
C GLU A 21 -4.93 6.08 45.34
N LEU A 22 -3.86 6.88 45.26
CA LEU A 22 -3.27 7.31 43.99
C LEU A 22 -2.57 6.15 43.25
N ALA A 23 -1.90 5.25 43.97
CA ALA A 23 -1.28 4.08 43.37
C ALA A 23 -2.33 3.12 42.80
N GLU A 24 -3.40 2.85 43.55
CA GLU A 24 -4.54 2.02 43.09
C GLU A 24 -5.20 2.63 41.85
N PHE A 25 -5.38 3.95 41.83
CA PHE A 25 -5.90 4.65 40.67
C PHE A 25 -4.97 4.49 39.46
N SER A 26 -3.67 4.73 39.62
CA SER A 26 -2.67 4.57 38.56
C SER A 26 -2.63 3.14 38.01
N ASP A 27 -2.72 2.13 38.87
CA ASP A 27 -2.77 0.72 38.48
C ASP A 27 -4.04 0.41 37.68
N SER A 28 -5.19 0.95 38.10
CA SER A 28 -6.45 0.80 37.38
C SER A 28 -6.38 1.43 35.98
N GLN A 29 -5.76 2.62 35.86
CA GLN A 29 -5.55 3.30 34.59
C GLN A 29 -4.62 2.50 33.68
N THR A 30 -3.54 1.95 34.23
CA THR A 30 -2.58 1.12 33.46
C THR A 30 -3.25 -0.12 32.90
N ARG A 31 -4.09 -0.80 33.69
CA ARG A 31 -4.88 -1.95 33.22
C ARG A 31 -5.85 -1.55 32.13
N ARG A 32 -6.51 -0.40 32.27
CA ARG A 32 -7.45 0.11 31.26
C ARG A 32 -6.75 0.44 29.94
N ILE A 33 -5.58 1.07 29.98
CA ILE A 33 -4.77 1.36 28.79
C ILE A 33 -4.39 0.06 28.09
N ARG A 34 -3.84 -0.93 28.81
CA ARG A 34 -3.47 -2.23 28.21
C ARG A 34 -4.66 -2.95 27.59
N GLN A 35 -5.83 -2.90 28.22
CA GLN A 35 -7.04 -3.48 27.65
C GLN A 35 -7.43 -2.79 26.34
N LEU A 36 -7.44 -1.45 26.34
CA LEU A 36 -7.76 -0.68 25.14
C LEU A 36 -6.73 -0.90 24.02
N GLU A 37 -5.45 -1.03 24.35
CA GLU A 37 -4.39 -1.38 23.38
C GLU A 37 -4.64 -2.76 22.76
N SER A 38 -5.03 -3.76 23.57
CA SER A 38 -5.38 -5.10 23.09
C SER A 38 -6.62 -5.08 22.20
N ASP A 39 -7.69 -4.40 22.63
CA ASP A 39 -8.94 -4.28 21.88
C ASP A 39 -8.70 -3.53 20.55
N LEU A 40 -7.87 -2.49 20.58
CA LEU A 40 -7.46 -1.76 19.38
C LEU A 40 -6.64 -2.65 18.44
N ALA A 41 -5.71 -3.45 18.97
CA ALA A 41 -4.92 -4.39 18.18
C ALA A 41 -5.80 -5.49 17.56
N GLU A 42 -6.80 -5.99 18.27
CA GLU A 42 -7.77 -6.97 17.76
C GLU A 42 -8.69 -6.34 16.69
N ALA A 43 -9.18 -5.11 16.90
CA ALA A 43 -9.98 -4.41 15.91
C ALA A 43 -9.18 -4.00 14.65
N GLN A 44 -7.89 -3.69 14.81
CA GLN A 44 -6.94 -3.44 13.72
C GLN A 44 -6.40 -4.72 13.09
N ALA A 45 -6.56 -5.88 13.75
CA ALA A 45 -6.43 -7.19 13.14
C ALA A 45 -7.64 -7.51 12.25
N GLN A 46 -8.05 -6.53 11.44
CA GLN A 46 -8.58 -6.83 10.12
C GLN A 46 -7.58 -7.81 9.47
N PRO A 47 -8.03 -8.90 8.81
CA PRO A 47 -7.16 -9.56 7.87
C PRO A 47 -6.73 -8.44 6.95
N THR A 48 -5.46 -8.03 7.05
CA THR A 48 -4.90 -7.12 6.05
C THR A 48 -5.26 -7.80 4.74
N PRO A 49 -6.09 -7.19 3.87
CA PRO A 49 -6.08 -7.63 2.50
C PRO A 49 -4.62 -7.46 2.16
N GLU A 50 -3.89 -8.58 2.02
CA GLU A 50 -2.47 -8.64 1.71
C GLU A 50 -2.17 -7.39 0.93
N GLU A 51 -1.36 -6.48 1.49
CA GLU A 51 -1.07 -5.22 0.80
C GLU A 51 -0.58 -5.63 -0.57
N SER A 52 -1.48 -5.56 -1.54
CA SER A 52 -1.21 -6.06 -2.87
C SER A 52 -0.04 -5.21 -3.28
N PRO A 53 1.13 -5.77 -3.65
CA PRO A 53 2.34 -4.96 -3.84
C PRO A 53 2.17 -3.87 -4.92
N PHE A 54 0.99 -3.80 -5.54
CA PHE A 54 0.52 -3.04 -6.67
C PHE A 54 -0.24 -1.75 -6.31
N SER A 55 -0.49 -1.40 -5.03
CA SER A 55 -1.32 -0.21 -4.69
C SER A 55 -0.71 1.15 -5.08
N GLY A 56 0.57 1.20 -5.47
CA GLY A 56 1.24 2.37 -6.03
C GLY A 56 1.67 2.24 -7.50
N ARG A 57 1.23 1.19 -8.23
CA ARG A 57 1.66 0.96 -9.61
C ARG A 57 0.81 1.75 -10.59
N ARG A 58 1.47 2.42 -11.53
CA ARG A 58 0.81 3.09 -12.67
C ARG A 58 -0.12 2.10 -13.39
N SER A 59 -1.29 2.59 -13.77
CA SER A 59 -2.21 1.84 -14.60
C SER A 59 -1.61 1.60 -15.98
N VAL A 60 -2.04 0.52 -16.64
CA VAL A 60 -1.61 0.21 -18.02
C VAL A 60 -1.92 1.37 -18.98
N LYS A 61 -3.03 2.08 -18.75
CA LYS A 61 -3.43 3.23 -19.55
C LYS A 61 -2.48 4.41 -19.39
N GLU A 62 -2.02 4.68 -18.17
CA GLU A 62 -1.05 5.74 -17.88
C GLU A 62 0.32 5.44 -18.49
N ILE A 63 0.78 4.18 -18.38
CA ILE A 63 2.04 3.72 -18.97
C ILE A 63 2.00 3.95 -20.49
N ILE A 64 0.93 3.50 -21.15
CA ILE A 64 0.80 3.62 -22.61
C ILE A 64 0.66 5.10 -23.03
N SER A 65 -0.11 5.89 -22.30
CA SER A 65 -0.26 7.34 -22.58
C SER A 65 1.09 8.05 -22.57
N ASP A 66 1.96 7.70 -21.63
CA ASP A 66 3.30 8.28 -21.50
C ASP A 66 4.22 7.86 -22.64
N VAL A 67 4.25 6.58 -23.00
CA VAL A 67 4.98 6.10 -24.18
C VAL A 67 4.50 6.81 -25.45
N LEU A 68 3.18 7.00 -25.61
CA LEU A 68 2.61 7.64 -26.79
C LEU A 68 2.96 9.14 -26.93
N ARG A 69 3.46 9.80 -25.88
CA ARG A 69 3.99 11.17 -26.00
C ARG A 69 5.15 11.27 -27.00
N GLY A 70 5.92 10.19 -27.17
CA GLY A 70 6.99 10.09 -28.17
C GLY A 70 6.50 9.79 -29.60
N TYR A 71 5.20 9.55 -29.80
CA TYR A 71 4.63 9.12 -31.08
C TYR A 71 3.43 9.98 -31.49
N PRO A 72 3.66 11.19 -32.02
CA PRO A 72 2.58 12.13 -32.34
C PRO A 72 1.63 11.58 -33.42
N GLY A 73 0.33 11.76 -33.18
CA GLY A 73 -0.74 11.33 -34.09
C GLY A 73 -1.08 9.84 -34.02
N ILE A 74 -0.66 9.14 -32.96
CA ILE A 74 -1.02 7.74 -32.70
C ILE A 74 -1.85 7.67 -31.44
N THR A 75 -2.99 6.99 -31.53
CA THR A 75 -3.96 6.89 -30.44
C THR A 75 -3.91 5.53 -29.75
N TRP A 76 -4.54 5.42 -28.59
CA TRP A 76 -4.77 4.15 -27.90
C TRP A 76 -5.42 3.11 -28.82
N ASP A 77 -6.41 3.52 -29.62
CA ASP A 77 -7.14 2.64 -30.53
C ASP A 77 -6.26 2.12 -31.66
N ASP A 78 -5.25 2.89 -32.09
CA ASP A 78 -4.26 2.40 -33.05
C ASP A 78 -3.34 1.34 -32.42
N VAL A 79 -2.97 1.53 -31.15
CA VAL A 79 -2.12 0.59 -30.40
C VAL A 79 -2.85 -0.74 -30.20
N VAL A 80 -4.13 -0.74 -29.82
CA VAL A 80 -4.93 -1.97 -29.63
C VAL A 80 -5.56 -2.48 -30.93
N GLY A 81 -5.61 -1.65 -31.97
CA GLY A 81 -6.23 -1.94 -33.24
C GLY A 81 -5.48 -2.96 -34.10
N ALA A 82 -6.16 -3.43 -35.16
CA ALA A 82 -5.65 -4.47 -36.05
C ALA A 82 -4.50 -4.00 -36.97
N ARG A 83 -4.37 -2.70 -37.25
CA ARG A 83 -3.45 -2.12 -38.24
C ARG A 83 -1.99 -2.52 -38.00
N ARG A 84 -1.33 -2.99 -39.07
CA ARG A 84 0.06 -3.52 -39.07
C ARG A 84 1.05 -2.66 -39.88
N SER A 85 0.79 -1.36 -40.05
CA SER A 85 1.76 -0.48 -40.69
C SER A 85 2.96 -0.22 -39.77
N ARG A 86 4.16 -0.02 -40.34
CA ARG A 86 5.39 0.21 -39.57
C ARG A 86 5.28 1.41 -38.61
N ARG A 87 4.51 2.43 -39.00
CA ARG A 87 4.19 3.61 -38.19
C ARG A 87 3.45 3.26 -36.90
N ILE A 88 2.62 2.20 -36.89
CA ILE A 88 1.85 1.77 -35.71
C ILE A 88 2.55 0.65 -34.94
N ILE A 89 3.23 -0.27 -35.65
CA ILE A 89 3.91 -1.41 -35.02
C ILE A 89 4.96 -0.97 -34.01
N ARG A 90 5.81 0.00 -34.36
CA ARG A 90 6.86 0.51 -33.46
C ARG A 90 6.30 1.04 -32.14
N PRO A 91 5.38 2.01 -32.13
CA PRO A 91 4.76 2.50 -30.90
C PRO A 91 4.07 1.38 -30.11
N ARG A 92 3.36 0.46 -30.78
CA ARG A 92 2.71 -0.67 -30.11
C ARG A 92 3.73 -1.54 -29.37
N HIS A 93 4.87 -1.85 -29.98
CA HIS A 93 5.91 -2.64 -29.33
C HIS A 93 6.54 -1.90 -28.15
N ALA A 94 6.78 -0.60 -28.28
CA ALA A 94 7.25 0.24 -27.17
C ALA A 94 6.26 0.22 -25.99
N CYS A 95 4.95 0.33 -26.27
CA CYS A 95 3.89 0.20 -25.26
C CYS A 95 3.89 -1.19 -24.60
N MET A 96 4.02 -2.26 -25.38
CA MET A 96 4.10 -3.63 -24.85
C MET A 96 5.32 -3.81 -23.93
N LYS A 97 6.49 -3.29 -24.32
CA LYS A 97 7.71 -3.34 -23.50
C LYS A 97 7.54 -2.58 -22.19
N ALA A 98 7.08 -1.34 -22.24
CA ALA A 98 6.88 -0.52 -21.03
C ALA A 98 5.91 -1.18 -20.04
N VAL A 99 4.79 -1.72 -20.54
CA VAL A 99 3.85 -2.46 -19.70
C VAL A 99 4.49 -3.73 -19.12
N TYR A 100 5.28 -4.47 -19.91
CA TYR A 100 6.00 -5.64 -19.41
C TYR A 100 7.04 -5.28 -18.34
N GLU A 101 7.68 -4.12 -18.43
CA GLU A 101 8.69 -3.65 -17.48
C GLU A 101 8.07 -3.11 -16.19
N GLU A 102 7.01 -2.32 -16.28
CA GLU A 102 6.38 -1.67 -15.13
C GLU A 102 5.31 -2.55 -14.43
N ARG A 103 4.70 -3.51 -15.14
CA ARG A 103 3.60 -4.36 -14.63
C ARG A 103 3.95 -5.85 -14.65
N LYS A 104 4.86 -6.23 -13.75
CA LYS A 104 5.30 -7.62 -13.55
C LYS A 104 4.21 -8.58 -13.05
N ASP A 105 3.08 -8.07 -12.59
CA ASP A 105 1.86 -8.86 -12.33
C ASP A 105 1.21 -9.41 -13.60
N LEU A 106 1.36 -8.71 -14.72
CA LEU A 106 0.64 -9.08 -15.93
C LEU A 106 1.41 -10.20 -16.64
N SER A 107 0.76 -11.35 -16.73
CA SER A 107 1.25 -12.45 -17.55
C SER A 107 1.19 -12.09 -19.04
N LEU A 108 2.03 -12.73 -19.87
CA LEU A 108 2.01 -12.53 -21.33
C LEU A 108 0.62 -12.78 -21.96
N PRO A 109 -0.17 -13.79 -21.52
CA PRO A 109 -1.56 -13.93 -21.97
C PRO A 109 -2.47 -12.78 -21.53
N ALA A 110 -2.30 -12.23 -20.33
CA ALA A 110 -3.08 -11.08 -19.88
C ALA A 110 -2.77 -9.83 -20.71
N MET A 111 -1.49 -9.56 -20.99
CA MET A 111 -1.09 -8.51 -21.91
C MET A 111 -1.63 -8.73 -23.32
N GLY A 112 -1.60 -9.97 -23.83
CA GLY A 112 -2.18 -10.31 -25.13
C GLY A 112 -3.66 -9.94 -25.23
N ARG A 113 -4.45 -10.17 -24.17
CA ARG A 113 -5.86 -9.73 -24.10
C ARG A 113 -6.00 -8.20 -24.15
N ILE A 114 -5.15 -7.46 -23.43
CA ILE A 114 -5.17 -5.98 -23.41
C ILE A 114 -4.86 -5.42 -24.81
N PHE A 115 -3.81 -5.92 -25.46
CA PHE A 115 -3.38 -5.44 -26.77
C PHE A 115 -4.12 -6.08 -27.95
N ARG A 116 -5.05 -7.03 -27.69
CA ARG A 116 -5.74 -7.85 -28.70
C ARG A 116 -4.77 -8.57 -29.64
N ARG A 117 -3.73 -9.19 -29.07
CA ARG A 117 -2.68 -9.94 -29.79
C ARG A 117 -2.37 -11.26 -29.10
N ASP A 118 -1.81 -12.18 -29.88
CA ASP A 118 -1.25 -13.41 -29.32
C ASP A 118 -0.14 -13.11 -28.32
N HIS A 119 -0.08 -13.88 -27.24
CA HIS A 119 0.93 -13.72 -26.19
C HIS A 119 2.36 -13.89 -26.74
N THR A 120 2.53 -14.67 -27.81
CA THR A 120 3.80 -14.81 -28.54
C THR A 120 4.19 -13.51 -29.24
N ALA A 121 3.24 -12.75 -29.80
CA ALA A 121 3.51 -11.45 -30.40
C ALA A 121 3.98 -10.43 -29.35
N VAL A 122 3.40 -10.47 -28.15
CA VAL A 122 3.87 -9.67 -27.00
C VAL A 122 5.31 -10.07 -26.64
N LEU A 123 5.59 -11.37 -26.53
CA LEU A 123 6.95 -11.87 -26.25
C LEU A 123 7.97 -11.41 -27.30
N HIS A 124 7.61 -11.48 -28.58
CA HIS A 124 8.45 -11.00 -29.68
C HIS A 124 8.70 -9.50 -29.60
N ALA A 125 7.67 -8.69 -29.29
CA ALA A 125 7.81 -7.25 -29.13
C ALA A 125 8.78 -6.88 -27.98
N VAL A 126 8.62 -7.53 -26.82
CA VAL A 126 9.45 -7.30 -25.63
C VAL A 126 10.93 -7.63 -25.89
N ARG A 127 11.21 -8.75 -26.59
CA ARG A 127 12.58 -9.19 -26.92
C ARG A 127 13.24 -8.37 -28.03
N LYS A 128 12.46 -7.89 -29.00
CA LYS A 128 13.00 -7.18 -30.17
C LYS A 128 13.45 -5.77 -29.84
N GLU A 129 12.76 -5.10 -28.93
CA GLU A 129 13.03 -3.72 -28.55
C GLU A 129 14.12 -3.62 -27.44
N THR A 130 14.69 -4.74 -27.01
CA THR A 130 15.86 -4.80 -26.11
C THR A 130 17.20 -4.89 -26.87
N ALA A 131 17.18 -4.96 -28.20
CA ALA A 131 18.36 -4.99 -29.08
C ALA A 131 18.44 -3.70 -29.91
#